data_AF-A0A838D1Y4-F1
#
_entry.id   AF-A0A838D1Y4-F1
#
_cell.length_a   1.000
_cell.length_b   1.000
_cell.length_c   1.000
_cell.angle_alpha   90.00
_cell.angle_beta   90.00
_cell.angle_gamma   90.00
#
_symmetry.space_group_name_H-M   'P 1'
#
loop_
_entity.id
_entity.type
_entity.pdbx_description
1 polymer ?
#
loop_
_entity_poly.entity_id
_entity_poly.type
_entity_poly.pdbx_seq_one_letter_code
_entity_poly.pdbx_strand_id
1 'polypeptide(L)'
;SMLVGGVLALSRDDLKQVLAYSTFSQYGYVVFLYGLGGESGVGAAAFYVVTHAVAKCALFLTAGAVTRATGAQRLSELGGLGRRMPVVAAGSLACAATVASLPLTVGFFADELLFKAALERGWVFAAMALLIAVLTLAYMARFWTGLFLGAPRTEAGPVPAAMVAPVGALGAICLIAGLVPAPFAAIAQDAATPSLLAAVPVEARYYLDLRAENLLALATFALGALVYAAHRAVPEAAAAVARLGERIGPERAYTAGLAALNGLSDRVHDLEVRDFRGRVTAIFLPSGVLFALAFVLTPTIGAYAVGSFGLGDLPLVLMLAFAGAVAVAATRPRGHLTLVLTLGTVGFALAVVYALLGAPNVALVAVLVETILALLFIGVLSLIPREVLRAQMQAPRERRGTRFRDPIVGLVAGTTVFVLVWGGLSRTGGEGGTARRLTELAPEAHADNVVTAILADLRALDTLGEITVLAVALLGVTKLLHRGRLW
;
A
#
# COMPACT_ATOMS: atom_id res chain seq x y z
N SER A 1 25.62 8.25 -3.74
CA SER A 1 25.86 6.82 -4.04
C SER A 1 27.33 6.53 -4.29
N MET A 2 27.96 7.23 -5.24
CA MET A 2 29.38 7.12 -5.63
C MET A 2 30.35 6.93 -4.44
N LEU A 3 30.43 7.94 -3.56
CA LEU A 3 31.35 7.92 -2.42
C LEU A 3 31.08 6.75 -1.45
N VAL A 4 29.82 6.57 -1.05
CA VAL A 4 29.42 5.50 -0.12
C VAL A 4 29.70 4.13 -0.72
N GLY A 5 29.38 3.92 -2.00
CA GLY A 5 29.66 2.69 -2.73
C GLY A 5 31.16 2.43 -2.84
N GLY A 6 31.95 3.42 -3.23
CA GLY A 6 33.41 3.28 -3.37
C GLY A 6 34.11 2.98 -2.05
N VAL A 7 33.75 3.69 -0.97
CA VAL A 7 34.31 3.44 0.36
C VAL A 7 33.94 2.06 0.88
N LEU A 8 32.68 1.62 0.73
CA LEU A 8 32.25 0.30 1.15
C LEU A 8 32.89 -0.80 0.29
N ALA A 9 33.00 -0.63 -1.03
CA ALA A 9 33.67 -1.58 -1.92
C ALA A 9 35.14 -1.81 -1.53
N LEU A 10 35.82 -0.74 -1.10
CA LEU A 10 37.21 -0.83 -0.65
C LEU A 10 37.37 -1.64 0.65
N SER A 11 36.34 -1.74 1.50
CA SER A 11 36.41 -2.45 2.78
C SER A 11 35.75 -3.84 2.79
N ARG A 12 34.82 -4.14 1.87
CA ARG A 12 34.11 -5.43 1.88
C ARG A 12 35.03 -6.60 1.60
N ASP A 13 34.89 -7.68 2.34
CA ASP A 13 35.72 -8.87 2.14
C ASP A 13 35.10 -9.88 1.17
N ASP A 14 33.76 -9.95 1.12
CA ASP A 14 33.05 -10.83 0.19
C ASP A 14 33.16 -10.35 -1.26
N LEU A 15 33.53 -11.24 -2.18
CA LEU A 15 33.76 -10.92 -3.60
C LEU A 15 32.53 -10.28 -4.26
N LYS A 16 31.34 -10.84 -4.02
CA LYS A 16 30.10 -10.33 -4.64
C LYS A 16 29.72 -8.99 -4.01
N GLN A 17 29.94 -8.79 -2.71
CA GLN A 17 29.69 -7.51 -2.06
C GLN A 17 30.63 -6.41 -2.58
N VAL A 18 31.93 -6.70 -2.75
CA VAL A 18 32.87 -5.73 -3.36
C VAL A 18 32.36 -5.29 -4.72
N LEU A 19 31.98 -6.25 -5.57
CA LEU A 19 31.45 -5.96 -6.89
C LEU A 19 30.09 -5.26 -6.84
N ALA A 20 29.20 -5.59 -5.90
CA ALA A 20 27.90 -4.95 -5.77
C ALA A 20 28.03 -3.48 -5.37
N TYR A 21 28.85 -3.18 -4.36
CA TYR A 21 29.12 -1.79 -3.95
C TYR A 21 29.89 -1.01 -5.01
N SER A 22 30.78 -1.66 -5.76
CA SER A 22 31.40 -1.02 -6.92
C SER A 22 30.35 -0.67 -7.98
N THR A 23 29.40 -1.56 -8.29
CA THR A 23 28.30 -1.26 -9.23
C THR A 23 27.46 -0.10 -8.72
N PHE A 24 27.16 -0.04 -7.43
CA PHE A 24 26.43 1.09 -6.83
C PHE A 24 27.20 2.42 -6.96
N SER A 25 28.53 2.37 -6.81
CA SER A 25 29.39 3.52 -7.09
C SER A 25 29.26 3.96 -8.56
N GLN A 26 29.32 3.00 -9.48
CA GLN A 26 29.32 3.23 -10.93
C GLN A 26 27.99 3.68 -11.50
N TYR A 27 26.86 3.20 -11.00
CA TYR A 27 25.57 3.84 -11.32
C TYR A 27 25.49 5.26 -10.78
N GLY A 28 26.21 5.56 -9.69
CA GLY A 28 26.43 6.92 -9.25
C GLY A 28 27.11 7.80 -10.31
N TYR A 29 28.13 7.30 -11.03
CA TYR A 29 28.75 8.03 -12.15
C TYR A 29 27.75 8.34 -13.24
N VAL A 30 26.94 7.34 -13.62
CA VAL A 30 25.93 7.51 -14.67
C VAL A 30 24.93 8.60 -14.29
N VAL A 31 24.39 8.56 -13.07
CA VAL A 31 23.47 9.59 -12.57
C VAL A 31 24.16 10.96 -12.45
N PHE A 32 25.42 10.99 -12.03
CA PHE A 32 26.21 12.22 -11.95
C PHE A 32 26.40 12.85 -13.34
N LEU A 33 26.80 12.07 -14.34
CA LEU A 33 26.99 12.51 -15.73
C LEU A 33 25.70 13.01 -16.36
N TYR A 34 24.59 12.29 -16.21
CA TYR A 34 23.27 12.78 -16.62
C TYR A 34 22.86 14.06 -15.87
N GLY A 35 23.22 14.18 -14.60
CA GLY A 35 22.97 15.36 -13.77
C GLY A 35 23.80 16.58 -14.15
N LEU A 36 25.00 16.41 -14.72
CA LEU A 36 25.78 17.50 -15.32
C LEU A 36 25.05 18.07 -16.54
N GLY A 37 24.36 17.19 -17.29
CA GLY A 37 23.56 17.55 -18.46
C GLY A 37 24.41 17.96 -19.67
N GLY A 38 23.75 18.52 -20.68
CA GLY A 38 24.39 18.90 -21.93
C GLY A 38 24.89 17.72 -22.77
N GLU A 39 25.45 18.02 -23.94
CA GLU A 39 25.95 17.01 -24.87
C GLU A 39 27.07 16.18 -24.25
N SER A 40 28.05 16.83 -23.61
CA SER A 40 29.18 16.18 -22.96
C SER A 40 28.74 15.23 -21.83
N GLY A 41 27.81 15.66 -20.96
CA GLY A 41 27.35 14.83 -19.84
C GLY A 41 26.54 13.61 -20.29
N VAL A 42 25.59 13.80 -21.22
CA VAL A 42 24.75 12.71 -21.73
C VAL A 42 25.57 11.72 -22.56
N GLY A 43 26.45 12.21 -23.44
CA GLY A 43 27.35 11.38 -24.24
C GLY A 43 28.32 10.57 -23.37
N ALA A 44 28.92 11.22 -22.37
CA ALA A 44 29.76 10.55 -21.38
C ALA A 44 29.00 9.47 -20.60
N ALA A 45 27.76 9.76 -20.16
CA ALA A 45 26.94 8.79 -19.44
C ALA A 45 26.66 7.53 -20.27
N ALA A 46 26.25 7.70 -21.53
CA ALA A 46 26.00 6.60 -22.44
C ALA A 46 27.26 5.76 -22.69
N PHE A 47 28.40 6.42 -22.93
CA PHE A 47 29.68 5.76 -23.13
C PHE A 47 30.12 4.98 -21.87
N TYR A 48 29.91 5.58 -20.69
CA TYR A 48 30.21 4.97 -19.40
C TYR A 48 29.40 3.69 -19.19
N VAL A 49 28.09 3.71 -19.47
CA VAL A 49 27.19 2.56 -19.31
C VAL A 49 27.65 1.37 -20.14
N VAL A 50 27.92 1.56 -21.44
CA VAL A 50 28.32 0.47 -22.34
C VAL A 50 29.67 -0.11 -21.92
N THR A 51 30.65 0.76 -21.66
CA THR A 51 31.98 0.38 -21.19
C THR A 51 31.94 -0.42 -19.88
N HIS A 52 31.18 0.10 -18.91
CA HIS A 52 31.03 -0.53 -17.60
C HIS A 52 30.28 -1.88 -17.68
N ALA A 53 29.26 -2.00 -18.53
CA ALA A 53 28.48 -3.23 -18.67
C ALA A 53 29.37 -4.40 -19.13
N VAL A 54 30.20 -4.19 -20.17
CA VAL A 54 31.12 -5.21 -20.68
C VAL A 54 32.11 -5.65 -19.61
N ALA A 55 32.77 -4.70 -18.96
CA ALA A 55 33.80 -4.99 -17.96
C ALA A 55 33.22 -5.67 -16.71
N LYS A 56 32.07 -5.20 -16.20
CA LYS A 56 31.47 -5.77 -14.98
C LYS A 56 30.93 -7.16 -15.15
N CYS A 57 30.35 -7.49 -16.31
CA CYS A 57 29.94 -8.86 -16.62
C CYS A 57 31.12 -9.82 -16.44
N ALA A 58 32.29 -9.49 -16.99
CA ALA A 58 33.48 -10.30 -16.84
C ALA A 58 33.98 -10.39 -15.39
N LEU A 59 33.90 -9.31 -14.61
CA LEU A 59 34.31 -9.33 -13.19
C LEU A 59 33.39 -10.18 -12.32
N PHE A 60 32.07 -10.17 -12.55
CA PHE A 60 31.15 -11.08 -11.86
C PHE A 60 31.37 -12.54 -12.27
N LEU A 61 31.60 -12.80 -13.57
CA LEU A 61 31.99 -14.13 -14.05
C LEU A 61 33.31 -14.60 -13.43
N THR A 62 34.26 -13.68 -13.24
CA THR A 62 35.53 -13.95 -12.55
C THR A 62 35.31 -14.37 -11.10
N ALA A 63 34.49 -13.63 -10.35
CA ALA A 63 34.12 -14.02 -8.98
C ALA A 63 33.46 -15.41 -8.94
N GLY A 64 32.56 -15.70 -9.89
CA GLY A 64 31.92 -17.01 -10.03
C GLY A 64 32.91 -18.14 -10.35
N ALA A 65 33.84 -17.91 -11.29
CA ALA A 65 34.88 -18.87 -11.66
C ALA A 65 35.84 -19.15 -10.49
N VAL A 66 36.26 -18.11 -9.76
CA VAL A 66 37.13 -18.25 -8.58
C VAL A 66 36.42 -19.01 -7.47
N THR A 67 35.17 -18.66 -7.14
CA THR A 67 34.39 -19.39 -6.13
C THR A 67 34.15 -20.85 -6.54
N ARG A 68 33.95 -21.13 -7.84
CA ARG A 68 33.83 -22.51 -8.33
C ARG A 68 35.15 -23.29 -8.21
N ALA A 69 36.29 -22.65 -8.48
CA ALA A 69 37.61 -23.27 -8.36
C ALA A 69 38.02 -23.57 -6.91
N THR A 70 37.72 -22.66 -6.00
CA THR A 70 38.32 -22.65 -4.65
C THR A 70 37.32 -22.94 -3.52
N GLY A 71 36.01 -22.81 -3.77
CA GLY A 71 34.98 -22.84 -2.74
C GLY A 71 34.90 -21.57 -1.88
N ALA A 72 35.92 -20.70 -1.93
CA ALA A 72 36.01 -19.48 -1.14
C ALA A 72 35.23 -18.32 -1.78
N GLN A 73 34.69 -17.46 -0.91
CA GLN A 73 33.91 -16.27 -1.29
C GLN A 73 34.50 -14.97 -0.75
N ARG A 74 35.56 -15.06 0.07
CA ARG A 74 36.16 -13.93 0.76
C ARG A 74 37.55 -13.64 0.21
N LEU A 75 37.85 -12.36 -0.02
CA LEU A 75 39.13 -11.92 -0.56
C LEU A 75 40.30 -12.23 0.39
N SER A 76 40.04 -12.22 1.71
CA SER A 76 40.99 -12.62 2.75
C SER A 76 41.44 -14.09 2.65
N GLU A 77 40.60 -14.97 2.12
CA GLU A 77 40.90 -16.40 1.95
C GLU A 77 41.67 -16.68 0.66
N LEU A 78 41.71 -15.72 -0.26
CA LEU A 78 42.22 -15.90 -1.63
C LEU A 78 43.61 -15.26 -1.81
N GLY A 79 44.28 -15.67 -2.89
CA GLY A 79 45.60 -15.15 -3.29
C GLY A 79 46.30 -16.07 -4.27
N GLY A 80 47.24 -15.54 -5.04
CA GLY A 80 48.16 -16.31 -5.89
C GLY A 80 47.52 -17.11 -7.03
N LEU A 81 46.26 -16.83 -7.41
CA LEU A 81 45.53 -17.61 -8.42
C LEU A 81 45.99 -17.35 -9.86
N GLY A 82 46.82 -16.33 -10.11
CA GLY A 82 47.20 -15.91 -11.46
C GLY A 82 47.85 -17.02 -12.29
N ARG A 83 48.68 -17.86 -11.66
CA ARG A 83 49.32 -19.01 -12.32
C ARG A 83 48.37 -20.19 -12.57
N ARG A 84 47.34 -20.34 -11.74
CA ARG A 84 46.38 -21.45 -11.81
C ARG A 84 45.25 -21.16 -12.79
N MET A 85 44.87 -19.90 -12.96
CA MET A 85 43.77 -19.46 -13.81
C MET A 85 44.20 -18.32 -14.74
N PRO A 86 45.20 -18.51 -15.62
CA PRO A 86 45.85 -17.42 -16.37
C PRO A 86 44.89 -16.65 -17.29
N VAL A 87 43.96 -17.34 -17.95
CA VAL A 87 42.96 -16.71 -18.83
C VAL A 87 41.99 -15.83 -18.03
N VAL A 88 41.53 -16.32 -16.87
CA VAL A 88 40.67 -15.54 -15.98
C VAL A 88 41.44 -14.36 -15.40
N ALA A 89 42.68 -14.56 -14.99
CA ALA A 89 43.54 -13.50 -14.47
C ALA A 89 43.76 -12.38 -15.51
N ALA A 90 44.15 -12.73 -16.74
CA ALA A 90 44.40 -11.75 -17.81
C ALA A 90 43.12 -11.06 -18.29
N GLY A 91 42.04 -11.82 -18.55
CA GLY A 91 40.77 -11.26 -19.00
C GLY A 91 40.13 -10.35 -17.95
N SER A 92 40.16 -10.77 -16.69
CA SER A 92 39.68 -9.93 -15.58
C SER A 92 40.58 -8.75 -15.28
N LEU A 93 41.90 -8.83 -15.55
CA LEU A 93 42.80 -7.69 -15.43
C LEU A 93 42.42 -6.60 -16.42
N ALA A 94 42.20 -6.96 -17.69
CA ALA A 94 41.74 -6.02 -18.70
C ALA A 94 40.41 -5.37 -18.30
N CYS A 95 39.48 -6.14 -17.73
CA CYS A 95 38.19 -5.61 -17.28
C CYS A 95 38.32 -4.74 -16.02
N ALA A 96 39.15 -5.13 -15.04
CA ALA A 96 39.42 -4.33 -13.85
C ALA A 96 40.12 -3.02 -14.22
N ALA A 97 41.07 -3.08 -15.16
CA ALA A 97 41.74 -1.93 -15.75
C ALA A 97 40.76 -1.02 -16.49
N THR A 98 39.74 -1.59 -17.16
CA THR A 98 38.66 -0.83 -17.81
C THR A 98 37.79 -0.11 -16.80
N VAL A 99 37.41 -0.76 -15.69
CA VAL A 99 36.64 -0.09 -14.63
C VAL A 99 37.48 0.96 -13.89
N ALA A 100 38.79 0.75 -13.78
CA ALA A 100 39.76 1.69 -13.21
C ALA A 100 40.30 2.70 -14.23
N SER A 101 39.76 2.72 -15.46
CA SER A 101 40.06 3.66 -16.52
C SER A 101 41.55 3.79 -16.89
N LEU A 102 42.29 2.67 -16.84
CA LEU A 102 43.70 2.64 -17.22
C LEU A 102 43.90 2.81 -18.74
N PRO A 103 45.03 3.39 -19.19
CA PRO A 103 45.35 3.52 -20.61
C PRO A 103 45.32 2.17 -21.35
N LEU A 104 45.09 2.21 -22.66
CA LEU A 104 44.91 1.03 -23.54
C LEU A 104 43.61 0.24 -23.34
N THR A 105 42.76 0.66 -22.39
CA THR A 105 41.41 0.13 -22.22
C THR A 105 40.37 1.13 -22.68
N VAL A 106 39.19 0.66 -23.09
CA VAL A 106 38.07 1.55 -23.44
C VAL A 106 37.61 2.41 -22.26
N GLY A 107 37.91 1.99 -21.02
CA GLY A 107 37.65 2.73 -19.79
C GLY A 107 38.37 4.08 -19.71
N PHE A 108 39.55 4.19 -20.32
CA PHE A 108 40.32 5.44 -20.33
C PHE A 108 39.48 6.61 -20.90
N PHE A 109 38.78 6.36 -22.01
CA PHE A 109 37.92 7.36 -22.64
C PHE A 109 36.68 7.69 -21.78
N ALA A 110 36.21 6.74 -20.97
CA ALA A 110 35.07 6.98 -20.10
C ALA A 110 35.40 8.01 -18.99
N ASP A 111 36.60 7.95 -18.42
CA ASP A 111 37.09 8.96 -17.45
C ASP A 111 37.45 10.27 -18.13
N GLU A 112 38.03 10.25 -19.34
CA GLU A 112 38.31 11.46 -20.10
C GLU A 112 37.03 12.26 -20.38
N LEU A 113 35.99 11.58 -20.88
CA LEU A 113 34.67 12.18 -21.12
C LEU A 113 34.01 12.66 -19.82
N LEU A 114 34.19 11.93 -18.72
CA LEU A 114 33.73 12.35 -17.40
C LEU A 114 34.43 13.63 -16.93
N PHE A 115 35.75 13.70 -17.01
CA PHE A 115 36.50 14.87 -16.57
C PHE A 115 36.17 16.08 -17.44
N LYS A 116 36.05 15.90 -18.76
CA LYS A 116 35.59 16.95 -19.67
C LYS A 116 34.23 17.50 -19.26
N ALA A 117 33.22 16.63 -19.14
CA ALA A 117 31.87 17.04 -18.76
C ALA A 117 31.83 17.72 -17.38
N ALA A 118 32.63 17.23 -16.42
CA ALA A 118 32.71 17.80 -15.09
C ALA A 118 33.40 19.18 -15.10
N LEU A 119 34.48 19.35 -15.86
CA LEU A 119 35.20 20.63 -16.00
C LEU A 119 34.35 21.70 -16.66
N GLU A 120 33.55 21.35 -17.67
CA GLU A 120 32.59 22.27 -18.31
C GLU A 120 31.57 22.84 -17.32
N ARG A 121 31.24 22.08 -16.26
CA ARG A 121 30.32 22.53 -15.20
C ARG A 121 31.03 23.25 -14.05
N GLY A 122 32.34 23.05 -13.89
CA GLY A 122 33.18 23.75 -12.93
C GLY A 122 34.06 22.83 -12.08
N TRP A 123 35.09 23.42 -11.46
CA TRP A 123 36.15 22.67 -10.75
C TRP A 123 35.63 21.78 -9.61
N VAL A 124 34.52 22.15 -8.95
CA VAL A 124 33.92 21.36 -7.88
C VAL A 124 33.47 19.98 -8.39
N PHE A 125 32.84 19.94 -9.56
CA PHE A 125 32.40 18.70 -10.19
C PHE A 125 33.60 17.87 -10.65
N ALA A 126 34.64 18.50 -11.18
CA ALA A 126 35.88 17.82 -11.54
C ALA A 126 36.60 17.21 -10.33
N ALA A 127 36.64 17.92 -9.20
CA ALA A 127 37.19 17.42 -7.94
C ALA A 127 36.39 16.23 -7.39
N MET A 128 35.06 16.27 -7.51
CA MET A 128 34.20 15.12 -7.17
C MET A 128 34.48 13.92 -8.07
N ALA A 129 34.54 14.12 -9.39
CA ALA A 129 34.86 13.08 -10.36
C ALA A 129 36.23 12.44 -10.06
N LEU A 130 37.24 13.27 -9.80
CA LEU A 130 38.60 12.83 -9.43
C LEU A 130 38.58 11.97 -8.16
N LEU A 131 37.94 12.45 -7.09
CA LEU A 131 37.87 11.74 -5.83
C LEU A 131 37.27 10.34 -6.00
N ILE A 132 36.24 10.21 -6.83
CA ILE A 132 35.55 8.94 -7.03
C ILE A 132 36.38 8.04 -7.95
N ALA A 133 37.04 8.58 -8.97
CA ALA A 133 37.94 7.83 -9.85
C ALA A 133 39.11 7.23 -9.07
N VAL A 134 39.65 7.99 -8.11
CA VAL A 134 40.67 7.54 -7.16
C VAL A 134 40.19 6.35 -6.33
N LEU A 135 38.98 6.41 -5.77
CA LEU A 135 38.40 5.29 -5.02
C LEU A 135 38.17 4.07 -5.93
N THR A 136 37.73 4.31 -7.16
CA THR A 136 37.48 3.28 -8.17
C THR A 136 38.72 2.47 -8.49
N LEU A 137 39.83 3.15 -8.77
CA LEU A 137 41.11 2.51 -8.99
C LEU A 137 41.54 1.73 -7.75
N ALA A 138 41.45 2.33 -6.56
CA ALA A 138 41.90 1.69 -5.33
C ALA A 138 41.14 0.39 -5.03
N TYR A 139 39.80 0.37 -5.13
CA TYR A 139 39.04 -0.85 -4.85
C TYR A 139 39.19 -1.90 -5.95
N MET A 140 39.37 -1.52 -7.23
CA MET A 140 39.58 -2.47 -8.33
C MET A 140 40.98 -3.08 -8.26
N ALA A 141 41.99 -2.28 -7.95
CA ALA A 141 43.34 -2.76 -7.67
C ALA A 141 43.31 -3.75 -6.50
N ARG A 142 42.62 -3.43 -5.39
CA ARG A 142 42.49 -4.36 -4.25
C ARG A 142 41.79 -5.65 -4.62
N PHE A 143 40.67 -5.57 -5.34
CA PHE A 143 39.94 -6.74 -5.80
C PHE A 143 40.81 -7.66 -6.66
N TRP A 144 41.45 -7.12 -7.70
CA TRP A 144 42.23 -7.94 -8.64
C TRP A 144 43.52 -8.49 -8.01
N THR A 145 44.27 -7.65 -7.29
CA THR A 145 45.51 -8.08 -6.63
C THR A 145 45.27 -9.09 -5.51
N GLY A 146 44.17 -8.94 -4.75
CA GLY A 146 43.78 -9.89 -3.71
C GLY A 146 43.40 -11.28 -4.25
N LEU A 147 42.89 -11.35 -5.48
CA LEU A 147 42.57 -12.61 -6.14
C LEU A 147 43.81 -13.31 -6.72
N PHE A 148 44.61 -12.59 -7.51
CA PHE A 148 45.57 -13.21 -8.42
C PHE A 148 47.04 -13.08 -8.00
N LEU A 149 47.39 -12.08 -7.19
CA LEU A 149 48.75 -11.86 -6.72
C LEU A 149 48.96 -12.40 -5.29
N GLY A 150 50.21 -12.40 -4.82
CA GLY A 150 50.58 -12.88 -3.49
C GLY A 150 50.75 -14.40 -3.42
N ALA A 151 50.87 -14.91 -2.19
CA ALA A 151 51.00 -16.34 -1.94
C ALA A 151 49.64 -17.05 -2.09
N PRO A 152 49.61 -18.27 -2.68
CA PRO A 152 48.40 -19.06 -2.75
C PRO A 152 47.92 -19.42 -1.33
N ARG A 153 46.65 -19.12 -1.04
CA ARG A 153 46.01 -19.38 0.26
C ARG A 153 44.99 -20.51 0.23
N THR A 154 44.42 -20.78 -0.94
CA THR A 154 43.46 -21.86 -1.16
C THR A 154 43.85 -22.62 -2.42
N GLU A 155 43.65 -23.94 -2.40
CA GLU A 155 43.81 -24.75 -3.60
C GLU A 155 42.71 -24.45 -4.62
N ALA A 156 43.07 -24.42 -5.90
CA ALA A 156 42.14 -24.17 -6.99
C ALA A 156 42.01 -25.43 -7.85
N GLY A 157 40.78 -25.96 -7.91
CA GLY A 157 40.40 -27.04 -8.82
C GLY A 157 40.15 -26.57 -10.25
N PRO A 158 39.93 -27.50 -11.19
CA PRO A 158 39.64 -27.18 -12.58
C PRO A 158 38.27 -26.49 -12.73
N VAL A 159 38.21 -25.48 -13.61
CA VAL A 159 36.98 -24.74 -13.92
C VAL A 159 36.58 -25.02 -15.37
N PRO A 160 35.29 -25.28 -15.68
CA PRO A 160 34.83 -25.50 -17.05
C PRO A 160 35.19 -24.35 -17.99
N ALA A 161 35.62 -24.69 -19.21
CA ALA A 161 35.98 -23.69 -20.23
C ALA A 161 34.83 -22.70 -20.52
N ALA A 162 33.58 -23.15 -20.40
CA ALA A 162 32.40 -22.31 -20.55
C ALA A 162 32.30 -21.14 -19.54
N MET A 163 32.93 -21.26 -18.37
CA MET A 163 33.01 -20.16 -17.40
C MET A 163 34.22 -19.25 -17.63
N VAL A 164 35.29 -19.79 -18.23
CA VAL A 164 36.56 -19.08 -18.45
C VAL A 164 36.56 -18.28 -19.75
N ALA A 165 36.06 -18.86 -20.84
CA ALA A 165 36.09 -18.27 -22.17
C ALA A 165 35.40 -16.89 -22.24
N PRO A 166 34.21 -16.67 -21.62
CA PRO A 166 33.58 -15.35 -21.65
C PRO A 166 34.39 -14.27 -20.93
N VAL A 167 35.11 -14.61 -19.84
CA VAL A 167 35.98 -13.64 -19.14
C VAL A 167 37.12 -13.18 -20.04
N GLY A 168 37.76 -14.13 -20.74
CA GLY A 168 38.82 -13.82 -21.71
C GLY A 168 38.30 -13.00 -22.88
N ALA A 169 37.15 -13.38 -23.45
CA ALA A 169 36.54 -12.68 -24.59
C ALA A 169 36.14 -11.23 -24.25
N LEU A 170 35.49 -11.02 -23.10
CA LEU A 170 35.11 -9.67 -22.65
C LEU A 170 36.34 -8.81 -22.31
N GLY A 171 37.39 -9.40 -21.73
CA GLY A 171 38.67 -8.73 -21.52
C GLY A 171 39.33 -8.30 -22.85
N ALA A 172 39.30 -9.17 -23.86
CA ALA A 172 39.80 -8.84 -25.19
C ALA A 172 38.97 -7.71 -25.84
N ILE A 173 37.64 -7.74 -25.71
CA ILE A 173 36.77 -6.65 -26.18
C ILE A 173 37.16 -5.32 -25.54
N CYS A 174 37.40 -5.30 -24.22
CA CYS A 174 37.80 -4.10 -23.49
C CYS A 174 39.12 -3.49 -24.00
N LEU A 175 40.09 -4.34 -24.36
CA LEU A 175 41.38 -3.90 -24.91
C LEU A 175 41.27 -3.47 -26.37
N ILE A 176 40.58 -4.25 -27.20
CA ILE A 176 40.35 -3.93 -28.62
C ILE A 176 39.60 -2.60 -28.72
N ALA A 177 38.58 -2.39 -27.90
CA ALA A 177 37.84 -1.13 -27.84
C ALA A 177 38.68 0.03 -27.27
N GLY A 178 39.74 -0.26 -26.50
CA GLY A 178 40.73 0.75 -26.09
C GLY A 178 41.66 1.18 -27.22
N LEU A 179 41.88 0.33 -28.22
CA LEU A 179 42.67 0.63 -29.42
C LEU A 179 41.81 1.24 -30.54
N VAL A 180 40.59 0.73 -30.69
CA VAL A 180 39.62 1.14 -31.71
C VAL A 180 38.31 1.53 -31.00
N PRO A 181 38.21 2.75 -30.47
CA PRO A 181 37.05 3.16 -29.67
C PRO A 181 35.83 3.57 -30.50
N ALA A 182 35.98 3.75 -31.82
CA ALA A 182 34.93 4.23 -32.71
C ALA A 182 33.60 3.44 -32.62
N PRO A 183 33.58 2.09 -32.53
CA PRO A 183 32.33 1.34 -32.36
C PRO A 183 31.62 1.65 -31.04
N PHE A 184 32.36 1.77 -29.94
CA PHE A 184 31.78 2.11 -28.63
C PHE A 184 31.27 3.55 -28.60
N ALA A 185 32.02 4.47 -29.23
CA ALA A 185 31.60 5.86 -29.39
C ALA A 185 30.31 5.98 -30.21
N ALA A 186 30.19 5.23 -31.32
CA ALA A 186 28.98 5.20 -32.14
C ALA A 186 27.76 4.67 -31.37
N ILE A 187 27.92 3.55 -30.65
CA ILE A 187 26.83 3.01 -29.80
C ILE A 187 26.42 4.02 -28.73
N ALA A 188 27.39 4.70 -28.10
CA ALA A 188 27.12 5.72 -27.10
C ALA A 188 26.37 6.93 -27.69
N GLN A 189 26.78 7.40 -28.88
CA GLN A 189 26.12 8.49 -29.61
C GLN A 189 24.68 8.13 -30.00
N ASP A 190 24.45 6.93 -30.51
CA ASP A 190 23.11 6.44 -30.86
C ASP A 190 22.21 6.35 -29.62
N ALA A 191 22.75 5.92 -28.49
CA ALA A 191 22.02 5.85 -27.21
C ALA A 191 21.78 7.23 -26.58
N ALA A 192 22.69 8.19 -26.79
CA ALA A 192 22.60 9.55 -26.25
C ALA A 192 21.60 10.42 -27.03
N THR A 193 21.48 10.23 -28.34
CA THR A 193 20.66 11.08 -29.23
C THR A 193 19.19 11.20 -28.80
N PRO A 194 18.48 10.11 -28.43
CA PRO A 194 17.10 10.21 -27.93
C PRO A 194 16.96 10.98 -26.62
N SER A 195 18.02 11.05 -25.81
CA SER A 195 17.99 11.73 -24.50
C SER A 195 18.00 13.26 -24.63
N LEU A 196 18.61 13.80 -25.71
CA LEU A 196 18.67 15.24 -25.99
C LEU A 196 17.83 15.67 -27.19
N LEU A 197 17.22 14.73 -27.91
CA LEU A 197 16.50 14.95 -29.18
C LEU A 197 17.38 15.67 -30.24
N ALA A 198 18.70 15.51 -30.12
CA ALA A 198 19.71 16.13 -30.96
C ALA A 198 20.93 15.20 -31.07
N ALA A 199 21.71 15.33 -32.13
CA ALA A 199 22.92 14.55 -32.32
C ALA A 199 23.94 14.89 -31.22
N VAL A 200 24.42 13.87 -30.50
CA VAL A 200 25.39 14.03 -29.42
C VAL A 200 26.75 13.50 -29.86
N PRO A 201 27.71 14.36 -30.25
CA PRO A 201 29.01 13.90 -30.70
C PRO A 201 29.79 13.27 -29.53
N VAL A 202 30.11 11.98 -29.65
CA VAL A 202 30.98 11.27 -28.71
C VAL A 202 32.31 11.01 -29.41
N GLU A 203 33.34 11.79 -29.07
CA GLU A 203 34.68 11.61 -29.60
C GLU A 203 35.58 10.90 -28.59
N ALA A 204 36.03 9.69 -28.95
CA ALA A 204 37.00 8.93 -28.17
C ALA A 204 38.29 8.80 -28.99
N ARG A 205 39.32 9.57 -28.63
CA ARG A 205 40.63 9.59 -29.30
C ARG A 205 41.71 9.87 -28.27
N TYR A 206 42.90 9.33 -28.46
CA TYR A 206 44.03 9.66 -27.60
C TYR A 206 44.54 11.07 -27.90
N TYR A 207 44.45 11.96 -26.92
CA TYR A 207 45.13 13.24 -26.93
C TYR A 207 46.37 13.15 -26.05
N LEU A 208 47.57 13.33 -26.61
CA LEU A 208 48.84 13.25 -25.88
C LEU A 208 49.31 14.61 -25.33
N ASP A 209 48.40 15.59 -25.30
CA ASP A 209 48.69 16.95 -24.84
C ASP A 209 48.46 17.10 -23.32
N LEU A 210 49.01 18.17 -22.73
CA LEU A 210 48.83 18.52 -21.31
C LEU A 210 47.46 19.16 -21.02
N ARG A 211 46.38 18.50 -21.43
CA ARG A 211 45.02 18.97 -21.15
C ARG A 211 44.61 18.68 -19.70
N ALA A 212 43.64 19.43 -19.20
CA ALA A 212 43.17 19.31 -17.82
C ALA A 212 42.63 17.90 -17.52
N GLU A 213 41.94 17.27 -18.48
CA GLU A 213 41.42 15.91 -18.39
C GLU A 213 42.55 14.88 -18.19
N ASN A 214 43.64 15.01 -18.96
CA ASN A 214 44.82 14.15 -18.84
C ASN A 214 45.55 14.35 -17.51
N LEU A 215 45.64 15.59 -17.02
CA LEU A 215 46.20 15.88 -15.70
C LEU A 215 45.35 15.26 -14.58
N LEU A 216 44.03 15.31 -14.69
CA LEU A 216 43.11 14.65 -13.75
C LEU A 216 43.19 13.12 -13.82
N ALA A 217 43.39 12.54 -15.00
CA ALA A 217 43.64 11.11 -15.16
C ALA A 217 44.98 10.69 -14.50
N LEU A 218 46.06 11.43 -14.73
CA LEU A 218 47.35 11.21 -14.07
C LEU A 218 47.23 11.35 -12.54
N ALA A 219 46.50 12.36 -12.07
CA ALA A 219 46.22 12.55 -10.65
C ALA A 219 45.41 11.36 -10.08
N THR A 220 44.44 10.84 -10.83
CA THR A 220 43.68 9.63 -10.48
C THR A 220 44.62 8.45 -10.27
N PHE A 221 45.56 8.23 -11.19
CA PHE A 221 46.50 7.11 -11.09
C PHE A 221 47.44 7.27 -9.89
N ALA A 222 48.00 8.46 -9.67
CA ALA A 222 48.90 8.73 -8.55
C ALA A 222 48.19 8.62 -7.19
N LEU A 223 47.06 9.31 -7.02
CA LEU A 223 46.28 9.32 -5.79
C LEU A 223 45.59 7.97 -5.55
N GLY A 224 45.10 7.31 -6.60
CA GLY A 224 44.54 5.96 -6.53
C GLY A 224 45.56 4.93 -6.08
N ALA A 225 46.79 4.98 -6.62
CA ALA A 225 47.88 4.12 -6.17
C ALA A 225 48.26 4.40 -4.71
N LEU A 226 48.25 5.67 -4.28
CA LEU A 226 48.49 6.05 -2.89
C LEU A 226 47.40 5.51 -1.95
N VAL A 227 46.11 5.68 -2.31
CA VAL A 227 44.99 5.14 -1.54
C VAL A 227 45.01 3.62 -1.52
N TYR A 228 45.37 2.97 -2.63
CA TYR A 228 45.62 1.53 -2.67
C TYR A 228 46.77 1.16 -1.75
N ALA A 229 47.92 1.83 -1.74
CA ALA A 229 49.00 1.49 -0.82
C ALA A 229 48.58 1.65 0.66
N ALA A 230 47.79 2.69 0.95
CA ALA A 230 47.25 2.99 2.28
C ALA A 230 45.98 2.19 2.64
N HIS A 231 45.45 1.32 1.77
CA HIS A 231 44.13 0.69 1.95
C HIS A 231 44.01 -0.12 3.25
N ARG A 232 45.13 -0.63 3.79
CA ARG A 232 45.17 -1.34 5.07
C ARG A 232 44.78 -0.47 6.27
N ALA A 233 44.88 0.85 6.14
CA ALA A 233 44.46 1.84 7.14
C ALA A 233 43.02 2.36 6.92
N VAL A 234 42.38 2.03 5.80
CA VAL A 234 41.01 2.46 5.45
C VAL A 234 39.84 1.70 6.15
N PRO A 235 40.01 0.61 6.94
CA PRO A 235 38.88 -0.04 7.63
C PRO A 235 38.08 0.87 8.56
N GLU A 236 38.73 1.85 9.20
CA GLU A 236 38.06 2.74 10.17
C GLU A 236 37.07 3.70 9.50
N ALA A 237 37.45 4.29 8.37
CA ALA A 237 36.58 5.18 7.60
C ALA A 237 35.37 4.42 7.05
N ALA A 238 35.58 3.21 6.53
CA ALA A 238 34.48 2.38 6.05
C ALA A 238 33.56 1.89 7.18
N ALA A 239 34.12 1.54 8.34
CA ALA A 239 33.35 1.21 9.54
C ALA A 239 32.53 2.41 10.04
N ALA A 240 33.06 3.63 9.96
CA ALA A 240 32.31 4.84 10.30
C ALA A 240 31.12 5.05 9.35
N VAL A 241 31.32 4.91 8.04
CA VAL A 241 30.25 5.01 7.03
C VAL A 241 29.20 3.92 7.22
N ALA A 242 29.61 2.68 7.49
CA ALA A 242 28.69 1.57 7.76
C ALA A 242 27.85 1.82 9.03
N ARG A 243 28.47 2.24 10.14
CA ARG A 243 27.77 2.60 11.39
C ARG A 243 26.78 3.75 11.21
N LEU A 244 27.15 4.74 10.39
CA LEU A 244 26.25 5.84 10.05
C LEU A 244 25.05 5.33 9.22
N GLY A 245 25.31 4.42 8.27
CA GLY A 245 24.29 3.74 7.47
C GLY A 245 23.32 2.88 8.30
N GLU A 246 23.79 2.20 9.35
CA GLU A 246 22.89 1.47 10.25
C GLU A 246 21.97 2.39 11.05
N ARG A 247 22.41 3.61 11.36
CA ARG A 247 21.62 4.59 12.14
C ARG A 247 20.67 5.41 11.29
N ILE A 248 21.10 5.87 10.12
CA ILE A 248 20.40 6.87 9.29
C ILE A 248 20.25 6.39 7.83
N GLY A 249 20.73 5.20 7.51
CA GLY A 249 20.73 4.70 6.14
C GLY A 249 19.38 4.22 5.62
N PRO A 250 19.30 3.96 4.30
CA PRO A 250 18.07 3.61 3.61
C PRO A 250 17.43 2.31 4.13
N GLU A 251 18.23 1.36 4.62
CA GLU A 251 17.72 0.11 5.21
C GLU A 251 16.90 0.38 6.49
N ARG A 252 17.36 1.30 7.35
CA ARG A 252 16.62 1.68 8.56
C ARG A 252 15.36 2.46 8.23
N ALA A 253 15.42 3.35 7.24
CA ALA A 253 14.23 4.04 6.73
C ALA A 253 13.19 3.05 6.19
N TYR A 254 13.64 2.05 5.40
CA TYR A 254 12.77 1.01 4.85
C TYR A 254 12.13 0.15 5.95
N THR A 255 12.91 -0.36 6.88
CA THR A 255 12.43 -1.22 7.98
C THR A 255 11.53 -0.45 8.96
N ALA A 256 11.87 0.80 9.30
CA ALA A 256 11.03 1.66 10.12
C ALA A 256 9.72 2.00 9.42
N GLY A 257 9.76 2.26 8.10
CA GLY A 257 8.56 2.48 7.28
C GLY A 257 7.64 1.27 7.28
N LEU A 258 8.18 0.07 7.09
CA LEU A 258 7.42 -1.17 7.14
C LEU A 258 6.78 -1.40 8.52
N ALA A 259 7.54 -1.15 9.60
CA ALA A 259 7.02 -1.25 10.95
C ALA A 259 5.90 -0.22 11.23
N ALA A 260 6.03 1.00 10.72
CA ALA A 260 5.00 2.03 10.84
C ALA A 260 3.72 1.66 10.07
N LEU A 261 3.85 1.11 8.87
CA LEU A 261 2.72 0.63 8.07
C LEU A 261 1.99 -0.52 8.76
N ASN A 262 2.73 -1.49 9.31
CA ASN A 262 2.12 -2.58 10.09
C ASN A 262 1.40 -2.03 11.32
N GLY A 263 2.02 -1.11 12.07
CA GLY A 263 1.38 -0.47 13.22
C GLY A 263 0.14 0.35 12.85
N LEU A 264 0.09 0.94 11.66
CA LEU A 264 -1.12 1.59 11.14
C LEU A 264 -2.20 0.56 10.81
N SER A 265 -1.83 -0.55 10.15
CA SER A 265 -2.74 -1.64 9.82
C SER A 265 -3.40 -2.21 11.09
N ASP A 266 -2.61 -2.48 12.12
CA ASP A 266 -3.11 -3.00 13.39
C ASP A 266 -4.09 -2.02 14.05
N ARG A 267 -3.77 -0.73 14.05
CA ARG A 267 -4.68 0.32 14.58
C ARG A 267 -5.98 0.42 13.80
N VAL A 268 -5.94 0.30 12.47
CA VAL A 268 -7.15 0.30 11.64
C VAL A 268 -7.99 -0.94 11.92
N HIS A 269 -7.35 -2.09 12.11
CA HIS A 269 -8.03 -3.33 12.46
C HIS A 269 -8.65 -3.28 13.87
N ASP A 270 -8.03 -2.59 14.82
CA ASP A 270 -8.60 -2.34 16.15
C ASP A 270 -9.84 -1.43 16.11
N LEU A 271 -9.97 -0.58 15.09
CA LEU A 271 -11.18 0.22 14.83
C LEU A 271 -12.29 -0.60 14.15
N GLU A 272 -11.98 -1.81 13.65
CA GLU A 272 -12.95 -2.65 12.97
C GLU A 272 -14.01 -3.18 13.94
N VAL A 273 -15.25 -3.11 13.48
CA VAL A 273 -16.42 -3.28 14.31
C VAL A 273 -16.83 -4.76 14.36
N ARG A 274 -16.41 -5.45 15.43
CA ARG A 274 -16.62 -6.90 15.59
C ARG A 274 -17.99 -7.28 16.16
N ASP A 275 -18.63 -6.39 16.91
CA ASP A 275 -19.91 -6.66 17.58
C ASP A 275 -21.12 -6.09 16.84
N PHE A 276 -22.27 -6.77 16.95
CA PHE A 276 -23.53 -6.35 16.32
C PHE A 276 -23.91 -4.90 16.68
N ARG A 277 -23.80 -4.51 17.96
CA ARG A 277 -24.07 -3.13 18.43
C ARG A 277 -23.17 -2.11 17.76
N GLY A 278 -21.90 -2.46 17.60
CA GLY A 278 -20.96 -1.62 16.90
C GLY A 278 -21.37 -1.44 15.43
N ARG A 279 -21.80 -2.53 14.76
CA ARG A 279 -22.16 -2.49 13.33
C ARG A 279 -23.40 -1.64 13.11
N VAL A 280 -24.39 -1.80 13.98
CA VAL A 280 -25.58 -0.94 14.04
C VAL A 280 -25.19 0.53 14.20
N THR A 281 -24.29 0.84 15.14
CA THR A 281 -23.80 2.22 15.32
C THR A 281 -23.06 2.74 14.08
N ALA A 282 -22.24 1.91 13.44
CA ALA A 282 -21.48 2.27 12.25
C ALA A 282 -22.38 2.62 11.05
N ILE A 283 -23.64 2.18 11.06
CA ILE A 283 -24.63 2.56 10.06
C ILE A 283 -25.39 3.81 10.52
N PHE A 284 -25.99 3.78 11.71
CA PHE A 284 -26.92 4.83 12.14
C PHE A 284 -26.23 6.16 12.45
N LEU A 285 -25.04 6.15 13.07
CA LEU A 285 -24.37 7.38 13.45
C LEU A 285 -23.89 8.17 12.21
N PRO A 286 -23.18 7.56 11.23
CA PRO A 286 -22.85 8.26 9.99
C PRO A 286 -24.08 8.67 9.19
N SER A 287 -25.12 7.84 9.11
CA SER A 287 -26.37 8.19 8.42
C SER A 287 -27.05 9.41 9.04
N GLY A 288 -27.10 9.48 10.37
CA GLY A 288 -27.65 10.63 11.09
C GLY A 288 -26.80 11.89 10.92
N VAL A 289 -25.47 11.77 10.92
CA VAL A 289 -24.56 12.90 10.63
C VAL A 289 -24.72 13.41 9.21
N LEU A 290 -24.79 12.50 8.22
CA LEU A 290 -25.02 12.85 6.82
C LEU A 290 -26.39 13.50 6.63
N PHE A 291 -27.41 13.00 7.30
CA PHE A 291 -28.73 13.60 7.29
C PHE A 291 -28.74 15.00 7.92
N ALA A 292 -28.11 15.17 9.09
CA ALA A 292 -28.00 16.47 9.74
C ALA A 292 -27.25 17.48 8.85
N LEU A 293 -26.17 17.04 8.20
CA LEU A 293 -25.45 17.85 7.22
C LEU A 293 -26.34 18.23 6.03
N ALA A 294 -27.06 17.26 5.46
CA ALA A 294 -27.99 17.51 4.36
C ALA A 294 -29.12 18.48 4.76
N PHE A 295 -29.66 18.33 5.97
CA PHE A 295 -30.70 19.20 6.52
C PHE A 295 -30.21 20.63 6.69
N VAL A 296 -28.98 20.84 7.18
CA VAL A 296 -28.38 22.17 7.35
C VAL A 296 -28.06 22.81 6.00
N LEU A 297 -27.59 22.04 5.03
CA LEU A 297 -27.20 22.53 3.71
C LEU A 297 -28.39 22.78 2.76
N THR A 298 -29.52 22.11 2.98
CA THR A 298 -30.70 22.25 2.11
C THR A 298 -31.62 23.35 2.63
N PRO A 299 -32.06 24.32 1.81
CA PRO A 299 -33.05 25.31 2.23
C PRO A 299 -34.36 24.65 2.69
N THR A 300 -34.69 24.79 3.98
CA THR A 300 -35.86 24.18 4.63
C THR A 300 -37.03 25.14 4.84
N ILE A 301 -36.96 26.36 4.28
CA ILE A 301 -38.00 27.37 4.42
C ILE A 301 -39.32 26.84 3.83
N GLY A 302 -40.39 26.82 4.64
CA GLY A 302 -41.70 26.28 4.25
C GLY A 302 -41.75 24.74 4.09
N ALA A 303 -40.68 24.02 4.46
CA ALA A 303 -40.64 22.56 4.37
C ALA A 303 -41.32 21.86 5.55
N TYR A 304 -41.41 22.53 6.70
CA TYR A 304 -41.96 21.99 7.94
C TYR A 304 -43.19 22.78 8.34
N ALA A 305 -44.31 22.08 8.54
CA ALA A 305 -45.57 22.65 8.98
C ALA A 305 -45.85 22.20 10.41
N VAL A 306 -46.25 23.14 11.26
CA VAL A 306 -46.75 22.86 12.61
C VAL A 306 -48.28 22.87 12.54
N GLY A 307 -48.91 21.73 12.79
CA GLY A 307 -50.37 21.63 12.84
C GLY A 307 -50.97 22.19 14.14
N SER A 308 -52.27 22.44 14.15
CA SER A 308 -53.05 22.76 15.36
C SER A 308 -53.69 21.51 15.94
N PHE A 309 -53.73 21.40 17.27
CA PHE A 309 -54.41 20.31 17.98
C PHE A 309 -55.79 20.75 18.48
N GLY A 310 -56.84 19.99 18.17
CA GLY A 310 -58.18 20.16 18.72
C GLY A 310 -58.49 19.20 19.86
N LEU A 311 -59.59 19.44 20.58
CA LEU A 311 -60.10 18.51 21.61
C LEU A 311 -60.48 17.13 21.04
N GLY A 312 -60.83 17.07 19.74
CA GLY A 312 -61.11 15.82 19.04
C GLY A 312 -59.88 14.93 18.82
N ASP A 313 -58.68 15.52 18.78
CA ASP A 313 -57.42 14.79 18.61
C ASP A 313 -56.86 14.25 19.93
N LEU A 314 -57.45 14.66 21.06
CA LEU A 314 -56.96 14.33 22.39
C LEU A 314 -56.81 12.81 22.62
N PRO A 315 -57.77 11.94 22.23
CA PRO A 315 -57.59 10.49 22.38
C PRO A 315 -56.37 9.95 21.61
N LEU A 316 -56.15 10.45 20.39
CA LEU A 316 -55.03 10.06 19.53
C LEU A 316 -53.70 10.51 20.14
N VAL A 317 -53.61 11.77 20.55
CA VAL A 317 -52.40 12.35 21.17
C VAL A 317 -52.05 11.63 22.47
N LEU A 318 -53.03 11.36 23.32
CA LEU A 318 -52.83 10.62 24.57
C LEU A 318 -52.33 9.19 24.30
N MET A 319 -52.87 8.51 23.29
CA MET A 319 -52.44 7.16 22.94
C MET A 319 -51.01 7.15 22.35
N LEU A 320 -50.65 8.12 21.52
CA LEU A 320 -49.30 8.30 21.01
C LEU A 320 -48.30 8.62 22.13
N ALA A 321 -48.68 9.50 23.06
CA ALA A 321 -47.89 9.82 24.25
C ALA A 321 -47.70 8.59 25.14
N PHE A 322 -48.75 7.78 25.31
CA PHE A 322 -48.68 6.51 26.03
C PHE A 322 -47.73 5.53 25.33
N ALA A 323 -47.87 5.32 24.02
CA ALA A 323 -46.97 4.46 23.25
C ALA A 323 -45.51 4.91 23.35
N GLY A 324 -45.24 6.22 23.26
CA GLY A 324 -43.91 6.80 23.44
C GLY A 324 -43.36 6.60 24.86
N ALA A 325 -44.17 6.81 25.89
CA ALA A 325 -43.77 6.58 27.28
C ALA A 325 -43.44 5.10 27.55
N VAL A 326 -44.24 4.17 27.00
CA VAL A 326 -43.99 2.73 27.10
C VAL A 326 -42.74 2.33 26.31
N ALA A 327 -42.50 2.89 25.12
CA ALA A 327 -41.29 2.63 24.34
C ALA A 327 -40.03 3.08 25.09
N VAL A 328 -40.05 4.25 25.74
CA VAL A 328 -38.96 4.69 26.63
C VAL A 328 -38.84 3.75 27.83
N ALA A 329 -39.95 3.31 28.43
CA ALA A 329 -39.94 2.36 29.52
C ALA A 329 -39.32 1.02 29.12
N ALA A 330 -39.57 0.52 27.91
CA ALA A 330 -39.03 -0.73 27.37
C ALA A 330 -37.50 -0.75 27.25
N THR A 331 -36.82 0.41 27.31
CA THR A 331 -35.34 0.48 27.32
C THR A 331 -34.70 0.14 28.67
N ARG A 332 -35.49 0.04 29.74
CA ARG A 332 -35.02 -0.15 31.12
C ARG A 332 -35.00 -1.60 31.62
N PRO A 333 -35.99 -2.46 31.30
CA PRO A 333 -36.05 -3.84 31.78
C PRO A 333 -34.79 -4.65 31.43
N ARG A 334 -34.36 -5.47 32.39
CA ARG A 334 -33.34 -6.52 32.16
C ARG A 334 -33.95 -7.89 31.92
N GLY A 335 -35.17 -8.11 32.41
CA GLY A 335 -35.88 -9.36 32.25
C GLY A 335 -36.43 -9.46 30.82
N HIS A 336 -36.05 -10.51 30.12
CA HIS A 336 -36.49 -10.77 28.74
C HIS A 336 -38.02 -10.84 28.61
N LEU A 337 -38.70 -11.46 29.58
CA LEU A 337 -40.17 -11.49 29.61
C LEU A 337 -40.76 -10.08 29.77
N THR A 338 -40.22 -9.28 30.69
CA THR A 338 -40.67 -7.89 30.88
C THR A 338 -40.45 -7.07 29.61
N LEU A 339 -39.32 -7.25 28.93
CA LEU A 339 -39.04 -6.58 27.66
C LEU A 339 -40.10 -6.92 26.60
N VAL A 340 -40.38 -8.21 26.40
CA VAL A 340 -41.41 -8.68 25.44
C VAL A 340 -42.78 -8.10 25.78
N LEU A 341 -43.19 -8.13 27.05
CA LEU A 341 -44.48 -7.58 27.48
C LEU A 341 -44.56 -6.07 27.27
N THR A 342 -43.50 -5.33 27.60
CA THR A 342 -43.46 -3.88 27.38
C THR A 342 -43.45 -3.53 25.89
N LEU A 343 -42.74 -4.29 25.05
CA LEU A 343 -42.72 -4.10 23.60
C LEU A 343 -44.11 -4.37 23.01
N GLY A 344 -44.77 -5.45 23.45
CA GLY A 344 -46.12 -5.75 22.97
C GLY A 344 -47.16 -4.72 23.40
N THR A 345 -46.98 -4.11 24.57
CA THR A 345 -47.82 -2.97 24.99
C THR A 345 -47.69 -1.79 24.02
N VAL A 346 -46.49 -1.53 23.46
CA VAL A 346 -46.32 -0.51 22.40
C VAL A 346 -47.09 -0.89 21.15
N GLY A 347 -47.01 -2.16 20.71
CA GLY A 347 -47.73 -2.65 19.53
C GLY A 347 -49.25 -2.54 19.65
N PHE A 348 -49.81 -2.96 20.79
CA PHE A 348 -51.25 -2.81 21.05
C PHE A 348 -51.68 -1.34 21.16
N ALA A 349 -50.86 -0.46 21.75
CA ALA A 349 -51.14 0.97 21.77
C ALA A 349 -51.17 1.56 20.35
N LEU A 350 -50.25 1.15 19.47
CA LEU A 350 -50.26 1.55 18.06
C LEU A 350 -51.46 0.99 17.28
N ALA A 351 -51.95 -0.21 17.61
CA ALA A 351 -53.17 -0.74 17.02
C ALA A 351 -54.40 0.13 17.35
N VAL A 352 -54.48 0.64 18.59
CA VAL A 352 -55.52 1.61 18.97
C VAL A 352 -55.34 2.93 18.21
N VAL A 353 -54.11 3.41 18.03
CA VAL A 353 -53.83 4.59 17.19
C VAL A 353 -54.36 4.39 15.76
N TYR A 354 -54.14 3.23 15.14
CA TYR A 354 -54.66 2.94 13.79
C TYR A 354 -56.20 2.90 13.75
N ALA A 355 -56.83 2.36 14.79
CA ALA A 355 -58.29 2.37 14.89
C ALA A 355 -58.84 3.80 15.02
N LEU A 356 -58.20 4.65 15.83
CA LEU A 356 -58.57 6.06 15.98
C LEU A 356 -58.35 6.88 14.69
N LEU A 357 -57.39 6.49 13.86
CA LEU A 357 -57.15 7.09 12.53
C LEU A 357 -58.10 6.57 11.44
N GLY A 358 -59.07 5.71 11.78
CA GLY A 358 -60.03 5.17 10.81
C GLY A 358 -59.46 4.09 9.90
N ALA A 359 -58.39 3.39 10.32
CA ALA A 359 -57.78 2.29 9.58
C ALA A 359 -58.08 0.91 10.23
N PRO A 360 -59.33 0.41 10.18
CA PRO A 360 -59.74 -0.79 10.91
C PRO A 360 -59.00 -2.05 10.44
N ASN A 361 -58.76 -2.21 9.14
CA ASN A 361 -58.02 -3.37 8.60
C ASN A 361 -56.58 -3.41 9.14
N VAL A 362 -55.91 -2.25 9.19
CA VAL A 362 -54.53 -2.15 9.70
C VAL A 362 -54.51 -2.41 11.21
N ALA A 363 -55.50 -1.92 11.95
CA ALA A 363 -55.64 -2.19 13.38
C ALA A 363 -55.83 -3.68 13.69
N LEU A 364 -56.71 -4.38 12.94
CA LEU A 364 -56.94 -5.81 13.12
C LEU A 364 -55.68 -6.64 12.83
N VAL A 365 -54.97 -6.33 11.75
CA VAL A 365 -53.71 -7.00 11.42
C VAL A 365 -52.64 -6.70 12.48
N ALA A 366 -52.54 -5.46 12.97
CA ALA A 366 -51.58 -5.10 14.02
C ALA A 366 -51.83 -5.88 15.31
N VAL A 367 -53.09 -6.02 15.76
CA VAL A 367 -53.45 -6.85 16.92
C VAL A 367 -53.07 -8.31 16.71
N LEU A 368 -53.35 -8.86 15.52
CA LEU A 368 -53.04 -10.26 15.19
C LEU A 368 -51.52 -10.49 15.20
N VAL A 369 -50.77 -9.64 14.50
CA VAL A 369 -49.31 -9.75 14.40
C VAL A 369 -48.67 -9.58 15.78
N GLU A 370 -49.12 -8.62 16.59
CA GLU A 370 -48.59 -8.42 17.93
C GLU A 370 -48.85 -9.63 18.83
N THR A 371 -50.05 -10.21 18.73
CA THR A 371 -50.39 -11.44 19.47
C THR A 371 -49.49 -12.60 19.06
N ILE A 372 -49.29 -12.80 17.74
CA ILE A 372 -48.42 -13.87 17.22
C ILE A 372 -46.97 -13.65 17.64
N LEU A 373 -46.46 -12.42 17.54
CA LEU A 373 -45.09 -12.09 17.94
C LEU A 373 -44.88 -12.26 19.44
N ALA A 374 -45.82 -11.82 20.28
CA ALA A 374 -45.76 -12.03 21.72
C ALA A 374 -45.72 -13.54 22.06
N LEU A 375 -46.58 -14.34 21.44
CA LEU A 375 -46.58 -15.80 21.62
C LEU A 375 -45.28 -16.44 21.11
N LEU A 376 -44.76 -16.00 19.96
CA LEU A 376 -43.50 -16.49 19.40
C LEU A 376 -42.33 -16.17 20.33
N PHE A 377 -42.22 -14.92 20.82
CA PHE A 377 -41.17 -14.52 21.74
C PHE A 377 -41.25 -15.27 23.06
N ILE A 378 -42.45 -15.41 23.63
CA ILE A 378 -42.65 -16.21 24.86
C ILE A 378 -42.27 -17.67 24.61
N GLY A 379 -42.69 -18.24 23.47
CA GLY A 379 -42.33 -19.59 23.05
C GLY A 379 -40.82 -19.78 22.93
N VAL A 380 -40.12 -18.88 22.25
CA VAL A 380 -38.66 -18.92 22.12
C VAL A 380 -37.98 -18.76 23.48
N LEU A 381 -38.43 -17.83 24.32
CA LEU A 381 -37.88 -17.65 25.66
C LEU A 381 -38.07 -18.89 26.54
N SER A 382 -39.14 -19.65 26.33
CA SER A 382 -39.38 -20.91 27.04
C SER A 382 -38.38 -22.02 26.66
N LEU A 383 -37.73 -21.91 25.50
CA LEU A 383 -36.71 -22.85 25.03
C LEU A 383 -35.30 -22.52 25.56
N ILE A 384 -35.08 -21.32 26.10
CA ILE A 384 -33.76 -20.90 26.60
C ILE A 384 -33.60 -21.34 28.07
N PRO A 385 -32.49 -21.98 28.46
CA PRO A 385 -32.24 -22.39 29.85
C PRO A 385 -32.34 -21.21 30.82
N ARG A 386 -33.01 -21.44 31.96
CA ARG A 386 -33.26 -20.40 32.98
C ARG A 386 -31.97 -19.86 33.59
N GLU A 387 -30.91 -20.67 33.68
CA GLU A 387 -29.61 -20.21 34.19
C GLU A 387 -28.98 -19.17 33.25
N VAL A 388 -29.07 -19.37 31.93
CA VAL A 388 -28.53 -18.44 30.92
C VAL A 388 -29.26 -17.11 30.98
N LEU A 389 -30.60 -17.14 31.05
CA LEU A 389 -31.41 -15.93 31.18
C LEU A 389 -31.08 -15.17 32.47
N ARG A 390 -30.90 -15.87 33.60
CA ARG A 390 -30.51 -15.27 34.89
C ARG A 390 -29.10 -14.70 34.86
N ALA A 391 -28.14 -15.41 34.28
CA ALA A 391 -26.75 -14.96 34.15
C ALA A 391 -26.66 -13.67 33.31
N GLN A 392 -27.42 -13.58 32.22
CA GLN A 392 -27.50 -12.35 31.42
C GLN A 392 -28.14 -11.18 32.18
N MET A 393 -29.16 -11.42 33.00
CA MET A 393 -29.78 -10.39 33.84
C MET A 393 -28.83 -9.85 34.92
N GLN A 394 -27.93 -10.69 35.42
CA GLN A 394 -26.98 -10.36 36.48
C GLN A 394 -25.63 -9.85 35.96
N ALA A 395 -25.38 -9.94 34.65
CA ALA A 395 -24.14 -9.45 34.04
C ALA A 395 -23.91 -7.96 34.37
N PRO A 396 -22.67 -7.56 34.75
CA PRO A 396 -22.34 -6.16 34.99
C PRO A 396 -22.66 -5.30 33.76
N ARG A 397 -23.20 -4.09 33.97
CA ARG A 397 -23.31 -3.11 32.88
C ARG A 397 -21.92 -2.88 32.29
N GLU A 398 -21.83 -2.96 30.96
CA GLU A 398 -20.59 -2.81 30.19
C GLU A 398 -19.77 -1.56 30.54
N ARG A 399 -18.48 -1.64 30.18
CA ARG A 399 -17.40 -0.67 30.44
C ARG A 399 -17.84 0.79 30.20
N ARG A 400 -17.30 1.69 31.03
CA ARG A 400 -17.56 3.15 31.10
C ARG A 400 -17.68 3.89 29.75
N GLY A 401 -17.10 3.39 28.66
CA GLY A 401 -17.14 3.97 27.31
C GLY A 401 -18.42 3.73 26.50
N THR A 402 -19.15 2.63 26.68
CA THR A 402 -20.41 2.38 25.95
C THR A 402 -21.61 3.07 26.60
N ARG A 403 -21.49 3.41 27.89
CA ARG A 403 -22.55 4.05 28.70
C ARG A 403 -23.10 5.35 28.10
N PHE A 404 -22.27 6.13 27.43
CA PHE A 404 -22.68 7.40 26.81
C PHE A 404 -22.86 7.28 25.28
N ARG A 405 -22.21 6.31 24.63
CA ARG A 405 -22.31 6.10 23.18
C ARG A 405 -23.72 5.69 22.76
N ASP A 406 -24.25 4.62 23.37
CA ASP A 406 -25.52 4.02 22.95
C ASP A 406 -26.72 5.00 23.03
N PRO A 407 -26.90 5.79 24.11
CA PRO A 407 -27.99 6.78 24.13
C PRO A 407 -27.79 7.92 23.13
N ILE A 408 -26.54 8.33 22.84
CA ILE A 408 -26.26 9.35 21.82
C ILE A 408 -26.64 8.81 20.42
N VAL A 409 -26.22 7.60 20.10
CA VAL A 409 -26.56 6.95 18.81
C VAL A 409 -28.07 6.80 18.66
N GLY A 410 -28.75 6.34 19.71
CA GLY A 410 -30.21 6.22 19.73
C GLY A 410 -30.90 7.58 19.55
N LEU A 411 -30.43 8.63 20.22
CA LEU A 411 -30.97 9.98 20.08
C LEU A 411 -30.75 10.54 18.67
N VAL A 412 -29.56 10.38 18.10
CA VAL A 412 -29.23 10.83 16.74
C VAL A 412 -30.12 10.11 15.73
N ALA A 413 -30.25 8.77 15.82
CA ALA A 413 -31.09 7.98 14.93
C ALA A 413 -32.57 8.36 15.08
N GLY A 414 -33.08 8.45 16.31
CA GLY A 414 -34.47 8.80 16.60
C GLY A 414 -34.83 10.21 16.13
N THR A 415 -33.97 11.20 16.39
CA THR A 415 -34.17 12.58 15.93
C THR A 415 -34.11 12.67 14.41
N THR A 416 -33.19 11.93 13.77
CA THR A 416 -33.09 11.84 12.31
C THR A 416 -34.40 11.32 11.69
N VAL A 417 -34.92 10.21 12.20
CA VAL A 417 -36.19 9.63 11.73
C VAL A 417 -37.36 10.59 12.00
N PHE A 418 -37.40 11.21 13.18
CA PHE A 418 -38.44 12.18 13.51
C PHE A 418 -38.48 13.36 12.54
N VAL A 419 -37.33 13.99 12.28
CA VAL A 419 -37.23 15.13 11.35
C VAL A 419 -37.59 14.70 9.92
N LEU A 420 -37.13 13.52 9.48
CA LEU A 420 -37.49 12.96 8.17
C LEU A 420 -39.01 12.78 8.02
N VAL A 421 -39.64 12.12 8.99
CA VAL A 421 -41.08 11.85 8.98
C VAL A 421 -41.87 13.16 9.07
N TRP A 422 -41.47 14.09 9.93
CA TRP A 422 -42.12 15.40 10.02
C TRP A 422 -42.00 16.17 8.71
N GLY A 423 -40.82 16.23 8.09
CA GLY A 423 -40.63 16.91 6.80
C GLY A 423 -41.45 16.28 5.68
N GLY A 424 -41.51 14.94 5.64
CA GLY A 424 -42.34 14.21 4.67
C GLY A 424 -43.83 14.48 4.85
N LEU A 425 -44.33 14.43 6.09
CA LEU A 425 -45.74 14.66 6.41
C LEU A 425 -46.16 16.14 6.29
N SER A 426 -45.22 17.08 6.47
CA SER A 426 -45.47 18.52 6.27
C SER A 426 -45.70 18.89 4.81
N ARG A 427 -45.22 18.04 3.89
CA ARG A 427 -45.36 18.19 2.45
C ARG A 427 -46.37 17.19 1.92
N THR A 428 -47.64 17.36 2.28
CA THR A 428 -48.72 16.67 1.57
C THR A 428 -48.74 17.20 0.13
N GLY A 429 -48.26 16.40 -0.82
CA GLY A 429 -48.37 16.71 -2.25
C GLY A 429 -49.83 17.07 -2.58
N GLY A 430 -50.02 18.10 -3.41
CA GLY A 430 -51.31 18.73 -3.68
C GLY A 430 -52.44 17.77 -4.09
N GLU A 431 -53.66 18.31 -4.15
CA GLU A 431 -55.01 17.69 -4.18
C GLU A 431 -55.30 16.59 -5.25
N GLY A 432 -54.30 16.06 -5.94
CA GLY A 432 -54.36 14.95 -6.92
C GLY A 432 -53.51 13.71 -6.57
N GLY A 433 -53.29 13.43 -5.28
CA GLY A 433 -52.41 12.33 -4.83
C GLY A 433 -52.85 10.92 -5.27
N THR A 434 -51.89 10.00 -5.41
CA THR A 434 -52.09 8.57 -5.75
C THR A 434 -53.18 7.90 -4.90
N ALA A 435 -53.29 8.26 -3.62
CA ALA A 435 -54.32 7.74 -2.72
C ALA A 435 -55.74 8.07 -3.19
N ARG A 436 -55.98 9.30 -3.67
CA ARG A 436 -57.27 9.73 -4.21
C ARG A 436 -57.61 8.97 -5.48
N ARG A 437 -56.66 8.87 -6.42
CA ARG A 437 -56.83 8.09 -7.66
C ARG A 437 -57.15 6.62 -7.39
N LEU A 438 -56.46 6.00 -6.43
CA LEU A 438 -56.72 4.61 -6.05
C LEU A 438 -58.09 4.45 -5.38
N THR A 439 -58.53 5.43 -4.60
CA THR A 439 -59.86 5.41 -3.98
C THR A 439 -60.97 5.58 -5.01
N GLU A 440 -60.76 6.42 -6.03
CA GLU A 440 -61.68 6.62 -7.16
C GLU A 440 -61.79 5.37 -8.05
N LEU A 441 -60.70 4.61 -8.21
CA LEU A 441 -60.67 3.35 -8.98
C LEU A 441 -61.15 2.13 -8.17
N ALA A 442 -61.19 2.20 -6.84
CA ALA A 442 -61.58 1.07 -5.99
C ALA A 442 -62.96 0.46 -6.30
N PRO A 443 -64.00 1.23 -6.69
CA PRO A 443 -65.29 0.65 -7.10
C PRO A 443 -65.19 -0.24 -8.34
N GLU A 444 -64.21 -0.01 -9.24
CA GLU A 444 -64.00 -0.82 -10.44
C GLU A 444 -63.47 -2.22 -10.11
N ALA A 445 -62.86 -2.40 -8.94
CA ALA A 445 -62.34 -3.68 -8.46
C ALA A 445 -63.42 -4.59 -7.83
N HIS A 446 -64.69 -4.15 -7.79
CA HIS A 446 -65.83 -4.93 -7.27
C HIS A 446 -65.65 -5.48 -5.84
N ALA A 447 -64.81 -4.84 -5.01
CA ALA A 447 -64.56 -5.27 -3.63
C ALA A 447 -65.37 -4.44 -2.62
N ASP A 448 -65.80 -5.07 -1.53
CA ASP A 448 -66.60 -4.44 -0.45
C ASP A 448 -65.81 -3.39 0.36
N ASN A 449 -64.48 -3.37 0.23
CA ASN A 449 -63.60 -2.49 0.99
C ASN A 449 -62.47 -1.96 0.10
N VAL A 450 -62.26 -0.64 0.14
CA VAL A 450 -61.21 0.07 -0.61
C VAL A 450 -59.81 -0.49 -0.34
N VAL A 451 -59.50 -0.87 0.90
CA VAL A 451 -58.21 -1.48 1.24
C VAL A 451 -58.04 -2.83 0.54
N THR A 452 -59.10 -3.65 0.52
CA THR A 452 -59.08 -4.95 -0.18
C THR A 452 -58.97 -4.77 -1.68
N ALA A 453 -59.69 -3.81 -2.27
CA ALA A 453 -59.55 -3.45 -3.69
C ALA A 453 -58.11 -3.08 -4.04
N ILE A 454 -57.46 -2.27 -3.19
CA ILE A 454 -56.07 -1.84 -3.41
C ILE A 454 -55.11 -3.02 -3.30
N LEU A 455 -55.20 -3.84 -2.25
CA LEU A 455 -54.25 -4.92 -2.01
C LEU A 455 -54.42 -6.11 -2.96
N ALA A 456 -55.66 -6.46 -3.31
CA ALA A 456 -55.94 -7.67 -4.08
C ALA A 456 -55.93 -7.44 -5.60
N ASP A 457 -56.24 -6.22 -6.05
CA ASP A 457 -56.40 -5.92 -7.49
C ASP A 457 -55.43 -4.81 -7.93
N LEU A 458 -55.64 -3.57 -7.48
CA LEU A 458 -54.92 -2.40 -7.99
C LEU A 458 -53.40 -2.43 -7.71
N ARG A 459 -52.97 -3.09 -6.62
CA ARG A 459 -51.56 -3.30 -6.23
C ARG A 459 -51.29 -4.75 -5.86
N ALA A 460 -51.93 -5.69 -6.56
CA ALA A 460 -51.82 -7.13 -6.33
C ALA A 460 -50.38 -7.66 -6.29
N LEU A 461 -49.46 -7.04 -7.04
CA LEU A 461 -48.04 -7.42 -7.08
C LEU A 461 -47.32 -7.24 -5.74
N ASP A 462 -47.67 -6.20 -4.96
CA ASP A 462 -47.09 -5.99 -3.63
C ASP A 462 -47.49 -7.13 -2.70
N THR A 463 -48.79 -7.48 -2.71
CA THR A 463 -49.35 -8.60 -1.93
C THR A 463 -48.74 -9.94 -2.34
N LEU A 464 -48.54 -10.18 -3.65
CA LEU A 464 -47.83 -11.37 -4.14
C LEU A 464 -46.39 -11.42 -3.61
N GLY A 465 -45.71 -10.28 -3.58
CA GLY A 465 -44.36 -10.14 -3.00
C GLY A 465 -44.32 -10.46 -1.51
N GLU A 466 -45.24 -9.90 -0.73
CA GLU A 466 -45.36 -10.15 0.71
C GLU A 466 -45.64 -11.63 1.02
N ILE A 467 -46.57 -12.26 0.31
CA ILE A 467 -46.87 -13.69 0.45
C ILE A 467 -45.63 -14.53 0.11
N THR A 468 -44.88 -14.15 -0.93
CA THR A 468 -43.64 -14.83 -1.30
C THR A 468 -42.59 -14.71 -0.21
N VAL A 469 -42.42 -13.52 0.40
CA VAL A 469 -41.50 -13.32 1.54
C VAL A 469 -41.90 -14.19 2.73
N LEU A 470 -43.19 -14.26 3.06
CA LEU A 470 -43.70 -15.13 4.12
C LEU A 470 -43.44 -16.62 3.82
N ALA A 471 -43.67 -17.06 2.58
CA ALA A 471 -43.40 -18.42 2.15
C ALA A 471 -41.90 -18.76 2.27
N VAL A 472 -41.02 -17.86 1.84
CA VAL A 472 -39.56 -18.02 1.97
C VAL A 472 -39.13 -18.05 3.43
N ALA A 473 -39.66 -17.17 4.27
CA ALA A 473 -39.39 -17.16 5.71
C ALA A 473 -39.83 -18.48 6.38
N LEU A 474 -41.04 -18.97 6.05
CA LEU A 474 -41.56 -20.25 6.54
C LEU A 474 -40.68 -21.43 6.11
N LEU A 475 -40.26 -21.47 4.84
CA LEU A 475 -39.35 -22.49 4.32
C LEU A 475 -37.99 -22.43 5.05
N GLY A 476 -37.45 -21.23 5.27
CA GLY A 476 -36.22 -21.00 6.00
C GLY A 476 -36.28 -21.51 7.44
N VAL A 477 -37.32 -21.13 8.19
CA VAL A 477 -37.56 -21.59 9.56
C VAL A 477 -37.73 -23.11 9.60
N THR A 478 -38.54 -23.69 8.69
CA THR A 478 -38.76 -25.14 8.62
C THR A 478 -37.44 -25.90 8.38
N LYS A 479 -36.59 -25.39 7.48
CA LYS A 479 -35.27 -26.01 7.22
C LYS A 479 -34.32 -25.89 8.41
N LEU A 480 -34.32 -24.76 9.12
CA LEU A 480 -33.51 -24.58 10.33
C LEU A 480 -33.95 -25.53 11.44
N LEU A 481 -35.25 -25.68 11.67
CA LEU A 481 -35.81 -26.60 12.65
C LEU A 481 -35.51 -28.07 12.30
N HIS A 482 -35.66 -28.45 11.02
CA HIS A 482 -35.48 -29.84 10.60
C HIS A 482 -34.02 -30.33 10.64
N ARG A 483 -33.05 -29.44 10.44
CA ARG A 483 -31.63 -29.80 10.51
C ARG A 483 -31.06 -29.88 11.94
N GLY A 484 -31.89 -29.66 12.97
CA GLY A 484 -31.44 -29.66 14.36
C GLY A 484 -30.39 -28.58 14.67
N ARG A 485 -30.27 -27.54 13.82
CA ARG A 485 -29.36 -26.41 13.99
C ARG A 485 -30.05 -25.24 14.69
N LEU A 486 -30.82 -25.55 15.72
CA LEU A 486 -30.98 -24.60 16.82
C LEU A 486 -29.83 -24.93 17.74
N TRP A 487 -28.90 -23.97 17.89
CA TRP A 487 -27.58 -24.04 18.55
C TRP A 487 -26.43 -24.47 17.63
#